data_AF-A0A258BZU7-F1
#
_entry.id   AF-A0A258BZU7-F1
#
_cell.length_a   1.000
_cell.length_b   1.000
_cell.length_c   1.000
_cell.angle_alpha   90.00
_cell.angle_beta   90.00
_cell.angle_gamma   90.00
#
_symmetry.space_group_name_H-M   'P 1'
#
loop_
_entity.id
_entity.type
_entity.pdbx_description
1 polymer ?
#
loop_
_entity_poly.entity_id
_entity_poly.type
_entity_poly.pdbx_seq_one_letter_code
_entity_poly.pdbx_strand_id
1 'polypeptide(L)' 'MRYRVKSLQADMSMAVSVVDADTVDDVRRQVQALGNAVVSISREGGLGAGARGRKDFPLL' A
#
# COMPACT_ATOMS: atom_id res chain seq x y z
N MET A 1 -9.58 8.61 4.64
CA MET A 1 -8.88 8.77 3.33
C MET A 1 -8.51 7.39 2.83
N ARG A 2 -8.49 7.18 1.51
CA ARG A 2 -8.25 5.86 0.94
C ARG A 2 -6.79 5.68 0.54
N TYR A 3 -6.19 4.53 0.86
CA TYR A 3 -4.79 4.20 0.57
C TYR A 3 -4.68 2.83 -0.08
N ARG A 4 -3.88 2.71 -1.14
CA ARG A 4 -3.41 1.43 -1.67
C ARG A 4 -2.14 1.02 -0.94
N VAL A 5 -2.12 -0.21 -0.45
CA VAL A 5 -0.99 -0.78 0.26
C VAL A 5 -0.53 -2.02 -0.45
N LYS A 6 0.78 -2.10 -0.67
CA LYS A 6 1.46 -3.34 -1.00
C LYS A 6 2.00 -3.95 0.27
N SER A 7 1.59 -5.18 0.55
CA SER A 7 2.05 -5.93 1.69
C SER A 7 2.59 -7.29 1.28
N LEU A 8 3.57 -7.76 2.04
CA LEU A 8 4.11 -9.11 1.97
C LEU A 8 3.41 -9.92 3.07
N GLN A 9 2.75 -11.00 2.67
CA GLN A 9 2.09 -11.93 3.57
C GLN A 9 3.10 -12.96 4.13
N ALA A 10 2.67 -13.70 5.16
CA ALA A 10 3.51 -14.70 5.81
C ALA A 10 3.95 -15.85 4.87
N ASP A 11 3.16 -16.13 3.83
CA ASP A 11 3.47 -17.11 2.78
C ASP A 11 4.40 -16.55 1.69
N MET A 12 5.00 -15.36 1.91
CA MET A 12 5.81 -14.61 0.95
C MET A 12 5.06 -14.15 -0.31
N SER A 13 3.73 -14.24 -0.34
CA SER A 13 2.94 -13.66 -1.42
C SER A 13 2.83 -12.13 -1.27
N MET A 14 2.83 -11.42 -2.40
CA MET A 14 2.53 -9.99 -2.43
C MET A 14 1.02 -9.77 -2.61
N ALA A 15 0.44 -8.93 -1.77
CA ALA A 15 -0.94 -8.47 -1.93
C ALA A 15 -1.01 -6.95 -2.08
N VAL A 16 -1.99 -6.51 -2.87
CA VAL A 16 -2.39 -5.11 -2.97
C VAL A 16 -3.76 -4.98 -2.33
N SER A 17 -3.84 -4.22 -1.25
CA SER A 17 -5.09 -3.98 -0.53
C SER A 17 -5.40 -2.50 -0.51
N VAL A 18 -6.68 -2.18 -0.34
CA VAL A 18 -7.13 -0.80 -0.18
C VAL A 18 -7.62 -0.62 1.25
N VAL A 19 -7.06 0.35 1.95
CA VAL A 19 -7.30 0.64 3.35
C VAL A 19 -7.83 2.05 3.49
N ASP A 20 -8.96 2.21 4.18
CA ASP A 20 -9.45 3.52 4.60
C ASP A 20 -8.89 3.85 5.98
N ALA A 21 -8.21 4.99 6.07
CA ALA A 21 -7.56 5.47 7.28
C ALA A 21 -7.42 7.00 7.25
N ASP A 22 -7.19 7.61 8.40
CA ASP A 22 -6.94 9.05 8.47
C ASP A 22 -5.49 9.39 8.10
N THR A 23 -4.54 8.59 8.61
CA THR A 23 -3.10 8.79 8.39
C THR A 23 -2.41 7.57 7.76
N VAL A 24 -1.22 7.78 7.21
CA VAL A 24 -0.36 6.68 6.71
C VAL A 24 0.13 5.79 7.87
N ASP A 25 0.29 6.34 9.08
CA ASP A 25 0.69 5.56 10.26
C ASP A 25 -0.40 4.55 10.65
N ASP A 26 -1.66 4.97 10.62
CA ASP A 26 -2.80 4.09 10.87
C ASP A 26 -2.87 2.94 9.87
N VAL A 27 -2.61 3.22 8.58
CA VAL A 27 -2.51 2.19 7.55
C VAL A 27 -1.41 1.18 7.88
N ARG A 28 -0.23 1.65 8.31
CA ARG A 28 0.87 0.76 8.70
C ARG A 28 0.49 -0.12 9.87
N ARG A 29 -0.12 0.45 10.91
CA ARG A 29 -0.57 -0.29 12.09
C ARG A 29 -1.60 -1.35 11.73
N GLN A 30 -2.58 -1.01 10.89
CA GLN A 30 -3.62 -1.95 10.46
C GLN A 30 -3.01 -3.13 9.69
N VAL A 31 -2.10 -2.86 8.75
CA VAL A 31 -1.46 -3.92 7.94
C VAL A 31 -0.54 -4.79 8.79
N GLN A 32 0.19 -4.20 9.75
CA GLN A 32 1.01 -4.94 10.70
C GLN A 32 0.17 -5.79 11.66
N ALA A 33 -1.01 -5.31 12.08
CA ALA A 33 -1.93 -6.08 12.92
C ALA A 33 -2.47 -7.32 12.22
N LEU A 34 -2.50 -7.33 10.88
CA LEU A 34 -2.83 -8.50 10.06
C LEU A 34 -1.66 -9.49 9.91
N GLY A 35 -0.52 -9.22 10.55
CA GLY A 35 0.70 -10.03 10.41
C GLY A 35 1.43 -9.82 9.07
N ASN A 36 1.05 -8.80 8.31
CA ASN A 36 1.63 -8.52 7.00
C ASN A 36 2.68 -7.41 7.09
N ALA A 37 3.76 -7.54 6.32
CA ALA A 37 4.78 -6.50 6.23
C ALA A 37 4.38 -5.46 5.17
N VAL A 38 4.46 -4.18 5.50
CA VAL A 38 4.19 -3.09 4.54
C VAL A 38 5.39 -2.88 3.63
N VAL A 39 5.19 -3.03 2.32
CA VAL A 39 6.20 -2.76 1.29
C VAL A 39 6.07 -1.34 0.75
N SER A 40 4.85 -0.89 0.46
CA SER A 40 4.60 0.45 -0.09
C SER A 40 3.19 0.92 0.22
N ILE A 41 3.00 2.21 0.47
CA ILE A 41 1.70 2.85 0.70
C ILE A 41 1.56 4.03 -0.24
N SER A 42 0.45 4.08 -0.97
CA SER A 42 0.09 5.19 -1.87
C SER A 42 -1.29 5.70 -1.51
N ARG A 43 -1.45 7.01 -1.33
CA ARG A 43 -2.77 7.63 -1.14
C ARG A 43 -3.56 7.56 -2.45
N GLU A 44 -4.78 7.03 -2.41
CA GLU A 44 -5.73 7.15 -3.50
C GLU A 44 -6.35 8.55 -3.49
N GLY A 45 -5.61 9.52 -4.03
CA GLY A 45 -6.17 10.81 -4.44
C GLY A 45 -6.67 10.67 -5.88
N GLY A 46 -7.84 11.25 -6.18
CA GLY A 46 -8.46 11.19 -7.51
C GLY A 46 -7.46 11.44 -8.64
N LEU A 47 -7.57 10.63 -9.69
CA LEU A 47 -6.76 10.62 -10.91
C LEU A 47 -6.30 12.03 -11.34
N GLY A 48 -5.12 12.43 -10.88
CA GLY A 48 -4.41 13.64 -11.29
C GLY A 48 -3.18 13.23 -12.06
N ALA A 49 -3.18 13.48 -13.37
CA ALA A 49 -2.04 13.30 -14.24
C ALA A 49 -0.81 14.05 -13.71
N GLY A 50 0.37 13.38 -13.67
CA GLY A 50 1.64 14.12 -13.78
C GLY A 50 2.79 13.83 -12.82
N ALA A 51 2.71 12.91 -11.85
CA ALA A 51 3.89 12.51 -11.09
C ALA A 51 4.64 11.36 -11.79
N ARG A 52 5.50 11.74 -12.72
CA ARG A 52 6.60 10.96 -13.31
C ARG A 52 7.37 10.18 -12.22
N GLY A 53 7.49 8.87 -12.43
CA GLY A 53 8.41 7.95 -11.72
C GLY A 53 7.65 6.99 -10.81
N ARG A 54 7.69 5.68 -10.93
CA ARG A 54 8.51 4.70 -11.67
C ARG A 54 7.55 3.52 -11.90
N LYS A 55 7.63 2.71 -12.95
CA LYS A 55 8.48 1.50 -13.00
C LYS A 55 8.75 0.73 -11.67
N ASP A 56 8.01 0.95 -10.58
CA ASP A 56 8.22 0.28 -9.27
C ASP A 56 7.02 -0.60 -8.84
N PHE A 57 6.28 -1.10 -9.83
CA PHE A 57 5.45 -2.30 -9.66
C PHE A 57 5.94 -3.43 -10.59
N PRO A 58 7.24 -3.79 -10.63
CA PRO A 58 7.59 -5.08 -11.21
C PRO A 58 7.09 -6.15 -10.24
N LEU A 59 6.16 -6.97 -10.70
CA LEU A 59 6.02 -8.35 -10.25
C LEU A 59 7.22 -9.09 -10.85
N LEU A 60 8.37 -9.01 -10.18
CA LEU A 60 9.42 -10.01 -10.32
C LEU A 60 9.28 -10.94 -9.11
#